data_AF-Q8SW51-F1
#
_entry.id   AF-Q8SW51-F1
#
_cell.length_a   1.000
_cell.length_b   1.000
_cell.length_c   1.000
_cell.angle_alpha   90.00
_cell.angle_beta   90.00
_cell.angle_gamma   90.00
#
_symmetry.space_group_name_H-M   'P 1'
#
loop_
_entity.id
_entity.type
_entity.pdbx_description
1 polymer ?
#
loop_
_entity_poly.entity_id
_entity_poly.type
_entity_poly.pdbx_seq_one_letter_code
_entity_poly.pdbx_strand_id
1 'polypeptide(L)'
;MRKNDFDVREMNAALGILKLAREGRGDSDEPDTRTRKTTFQMMVLKEVFKIAPHPSTLTKADLALMIKLPLKAVQIWFQNERSRKERGGRLGKRTRGGKSESIDPVRLFKVIMKVLEKNREGLGF
;
A
#
# COMPACT_ATOMS: atom_id res chain seq x y z
N MET A 1 -8.90 -18.05 19.48
CA MET A 1 -8.84 -16.64 19.04
C MET A 1 -8.94 -16.62 17.53
N ARG A 2 -10.05 -16.13 16.94
CA ARG A 2 -10.26 -16.06 15.47
C ARG A 2 -9.30 -15.03 14.88
N LYS A 3 -8.06 -15.42 14.54
CA LYS A 3 -7.07 -14.47 14.06
C LYS A 3 -7.34 -14.14 12.59
N ASN A 4 -8.09 -13.07 12.35
CA ASN A 4 -8.15 -12.34 11.08
C ASN A 4 -8.87 -13.03 9.91
N ASP A 5 -9.83 -13.91 10.17
CA ASP A 5 -10.76 -14.41 9.16
C ASP A 5 -11.83 -13.35 8.87
N PHE A 6 -11.44 -12.30 8.16
CA PHE A 6 -12.37 -11.36 7.54
C PHE A 6 -12.75 -11.90 6.17
N ASP A 7 -14.04 -11.94 5.88
CA ASP A 7 -14.49 -12.16 4.52
C ASP A 7 -14.29 -10.89 3.66
N VAL A 8 -14.33 -11.06 2.35
CA VAL A 8 -14.09 -9.96 1.39
C VAL A 8 -15.15 -8.87 1.50
N ARG A 9 -16.40 -9.21 1.81
CA ARG A 9 -17.50 -8.24 1.94
C ARG A 9 -17.31 -7.39 3.20
N GLU A 10 -16.95 -8.01 4.31
CA GLU A 10 -16.64 -7.31 5.57
C GLU A 10 -15.47 -6.33 5.39
N MET A 11 -14.40 -6.76 4.71
CA MET A 11 -13.25 -5.90 4.45
C MET A 11 -13.60 -4.73 3.51
N ASN A 12 -14.39 -4.99 2.46
CA ASN A 12 -14.89 -3.93 1.57
C ASN A 12 -15.78 -2.93 2.32
N ALA A 13 -16.65 -3.42 3.22
CA ALA A 13 -17.48 -2.55 4.04
C ALA A 13 -16.62 -1.68 4.96
N ALA A 14 -15.61 -2.26 5.62
CA ALA A 14 -14.68 -1.52 6.46
C ALA A 14 -13.90 -0.45 5.67
N LEU A 15 -13.40 -0.77 4.48
CA LEU A 15 -12.75 0.20 3.59
C LEU A 15 -13.70 1.29 3.13
N GLY A 16 -14.95 0.97 2.84
CA GLY A 16 -15.99 1.94 2.52
C GLY A 16 -16.19 2.97 3.63
N ILE A 17 -16.29 2.51 4.88
CA ILE A 17 -16.40 3.38 6.06
C ILE A 17 -15.15 4.27 6.20
N LEU A 18 -13.95 3.68 6.06
CA LEU A 18 -12.70 4.44 6.14
C LEU A 18 -12.57 5.50 5.04
N LYS A 19 -13.03 5.19 3.82
CA LYS A 19 -13.03 6.12 2.70
C LYS A 19 -13.94 7.32 2.96
N LEU A 20 -15.16 7.07 3.41
CA LEU A 20 -16.13 8.13 3.79
C LEU A 20 -15.57 9.02 4.92
N ALA A 21 -14.94 8.42 5.92
CA ALA A 21 -14.33 9.16 7.03
C ALA A 21 -13.13 10.03 6.61
N ARG A 22 -12.50 9.71 5.46
CA ARG A 22 -11.39 10.49 4.90
C ARG A 22 -11.88 11.63 4.01
N GLU A 23 -12.87 11.38 3.15
CA GLU A 23 -13.42 12.40 2.24
C GLU A 23 -13.96 13.63 2.99
N GLY A 24 -14.55 13.43 4.18
CA GLY A 24 -15.01 14.54 5.03
C GLY A 24 -13.90 15.45 5.58
N ARG A 25 -12.62 15.10 5.42
CA ARG A 25 -11.48 15.93 5.85
C ARG A 25 -10.86 16.78 4.73
N GLY A 26 -11.35 16.69 3.50
CA GLY A 26 -10.73 17.33 2.34
C GLY A 26 -9.43 16.64 1.95
N ASP A 27 -9.42 15.96 0.79
CA ASP A 27 -8.16 15.48 0.18
C ASP A 27 -7.44 16.62 -0.58
N SER A 28 -7.99 17.85 -0.53
CA SER A 28 -7.31 19.09 -0.89
C SER A 28 -6.68 19.68 0.36
N ASP A 29 -5.43 20.12 0.27
CA ASP A 29 -4.80 21.06 1.20
C ASP A 29 -4.10 20.53 2.46
N GLU A 30 -3.76 19.24 2.55
CA GLU A 30 -2.58 18.92 3.37
C GLU A 30 -1.36 19.17 2.47
N PRO A 31 -0.61 20.27 2.67
CA PRO A 31 0.47 20.67 1.77
C PRO A 31 1.42 19.51 1.59
N ASP A 32 2.10 19.50 0.44
CA ASP A 32 3.21 18.63 0.04
C ASP A 32 4.44 18.72 0.98
N THR A 33 4.20 18.87 2.28
CA THR A 33 5.07 18.43 3.35
C THR A 33 5.32 16.95 3.11
N ARG A 34 6.42 16.69 2.42
CA ARG A 34 6.97 15.39 2.09
C ARG A 34 6.76 14.41 3.26
N THR A 35 5.66 13.65 3.23
CA THR A 35 5.28 12.80 4.37
C THR A 35 6.38 11.76 4.57
N ARG A 36 7.10 11.85 5.69
CA ARG A 36 8.12 10.87 6.04
C ARG A 36 7.41 9.56 6.39
N LYS A 37 7.63 8.54 5.56
CA LYS A 37 7.04 7.21 5.74
C LYS A 37 7.74 6.53 6.91
N THR A 38 6.99 5.87 7.78
CA THR A 38 7.54 5.07 8.87
C THR A 38 8.20 3.80 8.32
N THR A 39 9.04 3.15 9.14
CA THR A 39 9.65 1.85 8.81
C THR A 39 8.59 0.82 8.45
N PHE A 40 7.53 0.72 9.26
CA PHE A 40 6.38 -0.14 8.99
C PHE A 40 5.74 0.13 7.62
N GLN A 41 5.40 1.39 7.32
CA GLN A 41 4.81 1.76 6.03
C GLN A 41 5.72 1.39 4.86
N MET A 42 7.03 1.61 4.99
CA MET A 42 8.02 1.25 3.98
C MET A 42 8.12 -0.27 3.78
N MET A 43 8.07 -1.06 4.86
CA MET A 43 8.09 -2.52 4.80
C MET A 43 6.84 -3.07 4.11
N VAL A 44 5.66 -2.54 4.43
CA VAL A 44 4.41 -2.93 3.76
C VAL A 44 4.49 -2.63 2.27
N LEU A 45 4.88 -1.41 1.88
CA LEU A 45 4.99 -1.01 0.48
C LEU A 45 5.91 -1.95 -0.30
N LYS A 46 7.05 -2.32 0.28
CA LYS A 46 7.98 -3.30 -0.31
C LYS A 46 7.37 -4.70 -0.45
N GLU A 47 6.63 -5.17 0.54
CA GLU A 47 6.02 -6.51 0.48
C GLU A 47 4.90 -6.57 -0.55
N VAL A 48 4.07 -5.51 -0.64
CA VAL A 48 3.05 -5.40 -1.70
C VAL A 48 3.71 -5.31 -3.08
N PHE A 49 4.81 -4.58 -3.23
CA PHE A 49 5.53 -4.49 -4.50
C PHE A 49 6.05 -5.84 -5.00
N LYS A 50 6.47 -6.74 -4.11
CA LYS A 50 6.86 -8.11 -4.49
C LYS A 50 5.70 -8.92 -5.06
N ILE A 51 4.48 -8.65 -4.59
CA ILE A 51 3.26 -9.33 -5.03
C ILE A 51 2.74 -8.72 -6.33
N ALA A 52 2.72 -7.39 -6.41
CA ALA A 52 2.25 -6.64 -7.57
C ALA A 52 3.10 -5.37 -7.76
N PRO A 53 4.06 -5.37 -8.72
CA PRO A 53 4.80 -4.16 -9.07
C PRO A 53 3.92 -3.09 -9.75
N HIS A 54 2.80 -3.51 -10.33
CA HIS A 54 1.82 -2.65 -11.01
C HIS A 54 0.43 -2.76 -10.35
N PRO A 55 0.28 -2.38 -9.07
CA PRO A 55 -1.00 -2.51 -8.39
C PRO A 55 -2.05 -1.58 -9.02
N SER A 56 -3.29 -2.08 -9.07
CA SER A 56 -4.43 -1.36 -9.62
C SER A 56 -4.72 -0.06 -8.85
N THR A 57 -5.48 0.85 -9.48
CA THR A 57 -5.91 2.09 -8.82
C THR A 57 -6.66 1.84 -7.53
N LEU A 58 -7.58 0.85 -7.53
CA LEU A 58 -8.33 0.45 -6.33
C LEU A 58 -7.39 -0.10 -5.25
N THR A 59 -6.52 -1.04 -5.61
CA THR A 59 -5.55 -1.62 -4.66
C THR A 59 -4.64 -0.56 -4.02
N LYS A 60 -4.22 0.46 -4.77
CA LYS A 60 -3.43 1.59 -4.21
C LYS A 60 -4.26 2.43 -3.24
N ALA A 61 -5.55 2.65 -3.51
CA ALA A 61 -6.45 3.36 -2.62
C ALA A 61 -6.68 2.60 -1.32
N ASP A 62 -6.99 1.30 -1.42
CA ASP A 62 -7.18 0.43 -0.25
C ASP A 62 -5.92 0.38 0.60
N LEU A 63 -4.75 0.21 -0.03
CA LEU A 63 -3.47 0.24 0.68
C LEU A 63 -3.25 1.57 1.40
N ALA A 64 -3.46 2.69 0.70
CA ALA A 64 -3.29 4.02 1.26
C ALA A 64 -4.15 4.24 2.51
N LEU A 65 -5.40 3.78 2.49
CA LEU A 65 -6.31 3.81 3.64
C LEU A 65 -5.77 2.94 4.79
N MET A 66 -5.42 1.68 4.53
CA MET A 66 -5.00 0.74 5.56
C MET A 66 -3.69 1.15 6.27
N ILE A 67 -2.72 1.75 5.56
CA ILE A 67 -1.45 2.19 6.16
C ILE A 67 -1.39 3.69 6.47
N LYS A 68 -2.54 4.38 6.37
CA LYS A 68 -2.70 5.82 6.66
C LYS A 68 -1.68 6.69 5.93
N LEU A 69 -1.61 6.53 4.61
CA LEU A 69 -0.84 7.40 3.72
C LEU A 69 -1.76 8.12 2.73
N PRO A 70 -1.35 9.30 2.24
CA PRO A 70 -2.01 9.90 1.10
C PRO A 70 -1.95 8.98 -0.13
N LEU A 71 -3.04 8.88 -0.89
CA LEU A 71 -3.07 8.06 -2.12
C LEU A 71 -1.95 8.48 -3.08
N LYS A 72 -1.74 9.79 -3.22
CA LYS A 72 -0.67 10.36 -4.03
C LYS A 72 0.72 9.86 -3.59
N ALA A 73 0.96 9.79 -2.28
CA ALA A 73 2.23 9.30 -1.74
C ALA A 73 2.48 7.82 -2.07
N VAL A 74 1.43 6.98 -2.04
CA VAL A 74 1.51 5.57 -2.45
C VAL A 74 1.77 5.47 -3.96
N GLN A 75 1.04 6.21 -4.78
CA GLN A 75 1.22 6.24 -6.24
C GLN A 75 2.66 6.61 -6.64
N ILE A 76 3.16 7.73 -6.08
CA ILE A 76 4.54 8.20 -6.33
C ILE A 76 5.55 7.17 -5.86
N TRP A 77 5.31 6.51 -4.71
CA TRP A 77 6.22 5.49 -4.21
C TRP A 77 6.35 4.32 -5.19
N PHE A 78 5.25 3.78 -5.70
CA PHE A 78 5.27 2.69 -6.67
C PHE A 78 5.94 3.09 -7.99
N GLN A 79 5.71 4.33 -8.44
CA GLN A 79 6.41 4.86 -9.62
C GLN A 79 7.93 4.90 -9.41
N ASN A 80 8.36 5.49 -8.31
CA ASN A 80 9.78 5.60 -7.97
C ASN A 80 10.44 4.25 -7.77
N GLU A 81 9.76 3.30 -7.13
CA GLU A 81 10.30 1.96 -6.89
C GLU A 81 10.49 1.19 -8.19
N ARG A 82 9.54 1.28 -9.14
CA ARG A 82 9.75 0.73 -10.50
C ARG A 82 10.93 1.39 -11.19
N SER A 83 11.00 2.73 -11.20
CA SER A 83 12.11 3.45 -11.83
C SER A 83 13.46 3.14 -11.18
N ARG A 84 13.51 2.77 -9.90
CA ARG A 84 14.73 2.26 -9.24
C ARG A 84 15.11 0.88 -9.73
N LYS A 85 14.15 -0.04 -9.84
CA LYS A 85 14.37 -1.40 -10.36
C LYS A 85 14.78 -1.41 -11.83
N GLU A 86 14.17 -0.55 -12.64
CA GLU A 86 14.51 -0.38 -14.06
C GLU A 86 15.92 0.19 -14.25
N ARG A 87 16.36 1.14 -13.41
CA ARG A 87 17.72 1.70 -13.49
C ARG A 87 18.82 0.71 -13.09
N GLY A 88 18.52 -0.20 -12.15
CA GLY A 88 19.47 -1.25 -11.75
C GLY A 88 19.63 -2.35 -12.80
N GLY A 89 18.58 -2.61 -13.58
CA GLY A 89 18.65 -3.47 -14.75
C GLY A 89 19.21 -2.69 -15.94
N ARG A 90 20.52 -2.87 -16.20
CA ARG A 90 21.23 -2.44 -17.42
C ARG A 90 20.27 -2.12 -18.58
N LEU A 91 20.23 -0.83 -18.96
CA LEU A 91 19.58 -0.26 -20.15
C LEU A 91 18.89 -1.29 -21.07
N GLY A 92 17.56 -1.32 -21.16
CA GLY A 92 16.98 -1.94 -22.35
C GLY A 92 15.50 -2.31 -22.39
N LYS A 93 14.80 -2.46 -21.27
CA LYS A 93 13.36 -2.77 -21.32
C LYS A 93 12.57 -1.81 -20.44
N ARG A 94 12.09 -0.73 -21.06
CA ARG A 94 10.83 -0.12 -20.61
C ARG A 94 9.79 -1.22 -20.75
N THR A 95 9.49 -1.93 -19.66
CA THR A 95 8.34 -2.85 -19.66
C THR A 95 7.12 -1.97 -19.84
N ARG A 96 6.63 -1.87 -21.09
CA ARG A 96 5.39 -1.17 -21.44
C ARG A 96 4.34 -1.58 -20.43
N GLY A 97 3.86 -0.59 -19.67
CA GLY A 97 2.97 -0.71 -18.50
C GLY A 97 2.62 -2.14 -18.12
N GLY A 98 3.36 -2.71 -17.16
CA GLY A 98 3.02 -4.02 -16.61
C GLY A 98 1.54 -4.07 -16.23
N LYS A 99 0.94 -5.25 -16.41
CA LYS A 99 -0.49 -5.48 -16.23
C LYS A 99 -0.94 -4.93 -14.87
N SER A 100 -2.00 -4.13 -14.84
CA SER A 100 -2.56 -3.61 -13.60
C SER A 100 -3.11 -4.77 -12.77
N GLU A 101 -2.44 -5.09 -11.66
CA GLU A 101 -2.74 -6.22 -10.78
C GLU A 101 -3.69 -5.78 -9.66
N SER A 102 -4.88 -6.37 -9.61
CA SER A 102 -5.79 -6.22 -8.48
C SER A 102 -5.39 -7.19 -7.36
N ILE A 103 -5.15 -6.66 -6.17
CA ILE A 103 -5.01 -7.46 -4.95
C ILE A 103 -6.32 -7.33 -4.18
N ASP A 104 -6.90 -8.48 -3.83
CA ASP A 104 -8.05 -8.56 -2.94
C ASP A 104 -7.76 -7.89 -1.57
N PRO A 105 -8.71 -7.12 -1.00
CA PRO A 105 -8.51 -6.41 0.27
C PRO A 105 -8.13 -7.29 1.46
N VAL A 106 -8.66 -8.51 1.56
CA VAL A 106 -8.30 -9.45 2.63
C VAL A 106 -6.86 -9.90 2.46
N ARG A 107 -6.42 -10.18 1.22
CA ARG A 107 -5.02 -10.50 0.94
C ARG A 107 -4.09 -9.32 1.30
N LEU A 108 -4.50 -8.10 0.98
CA LEU A 108 -3.75 -6.90 1.33
C LEU A 108 -3.63 -6.73 2.85
N PHE A 109 -4.74 -6.90 3.57
CA PHE A 109 -4.78 -6.87 5.02
C PHE A 109 -3.87 -7.94 5.65
N LYS A 110 -3.88 -9.17 5.12
CA LYS A 110 -2.98 -10.25 5.58
C LYS A 110 -1.51 -9.88 5.42
N VAL A 111 -1.12 -9.22 4.32
CA VAL A 111 0.25 -8.73 4.13
C VAL A 111 0.61 -7.68 5.20
N ILE A 112 -0.28 -6.72 5.44
CA ILE A 112 -0.08 -5.66 6.43
C ILE A 112 0.08 -6.24 7.83
N MET A 113 -0.79 -7.16 8.23
CA MET A 113 -0.73 -7.80 9.55
C MET A 113 0.55 -8.61 9.74
N LYS A 114 0.98 -9.37 8.73
CA LYS A 114 2.26 -10.09 8.77
C LYS A 114 3.46 -9.14 8.93
N VAL A 115 3.43 -7.98 8.28
CA VAL A 115 4.49 -6.96 8.43
C VAL A 115 4.42 -6.30 9.81
N LEU A 116 3.21 -6.06 10.33
CA LEU A 116 3.01 -5.47 11.64
C LEU A 116 3.59 -6.35 12.74
N GLU A 117 3.35 -7.67 12.69
CA GLU A 117 3.91 -8.66 13.60
C GLU A 117 5.45 -8.62 13.59
N LYS A 118 6.06 -8.70 12.41
CA LYS A 118 7.52 -8.62 12.24
C LYS A 118 8.12 -7.29 12.73
N ASN A 119 7.43 -6.19 12.48
CA ASN A 119 7.90 -4.86 12.91
C ASN A 119 7.84 -4.70 14.44
N ARG A 120 6.93 -5.40 15.13
CA ARG A 120 6.87 -5.42 16.59
C ARG A 120 8.01 -6.24 17.19
N GLU A 121 8.36 -7.38 16.60
CA GLU A 121 9.51 -8.20 17.02
C GLU A 121 10.83 -7.44 16.89
N GLY A 122 10.98 -6.62 15.85
CA GLY A 122 12.15 -5.75 15.67
C GLY A 122 12.27 -4.61 16.71
N LEU A 123 11.24 -4.38 17.53
CA LEU A 123 11.25 -3.43 18.65
C LEU A 123 11.36 -4.13 20.01
N GLY A 124 11.70 -5.43 20.02
CA GLY A 124 11.91 -6.19 21.26
C GLY A 124 13.06 -5.61 22.10
N PHE A 125 12.68 -4.98 23.20
CA PHE A 125 13.42 -4.98 24.47
C PHE A 125 13.56 -6.41 25.00
#